data_AF-A0A8J7ZC42-F1
#
_entry.id   AF-A0A8J7ZC42-F1
#
_cell.length_a   1.000
_cell.length_b   1.000
_cell.length_c   1.000
_cell.angle_alpha   90.00
_cell.angle_beta   90.00
_cell.angle_gamma   90.00
#
_symmetry.space_group_name_H-M   'P 1'
#
loop_
_entity.id
_entity.type
_entity.pdbx_description
1 polymer ?
#
loop_
_entity_poly.entity_id
_entity_poly.type
_entity_poly.pdbx_seq_one_letter_code
_entity_poly.pdbx_strand_id
1 'polypeptide(L)'
;MNKKTKEPADVPKEPFKLKPKHLVIVIIGVIIISIGILASTIYLFMTPGLNSGITFAIAIVVLLITPLILAIIFYNKKLKNTEEVKPERKIITLRSDRV
;
A
#
# COMPACT_ATOMS: atom_id res chain seq x y z
N MET A 1 6.65 -46.38 -15.70
CA MET A 1 6.16 -45.50 -14.62
C MET A 1 7.25 -44.49 -14.31
N ASN A 2 7.17 -43.25 -14.80
CA ASN A 2 8.20 -42.24 -14.54
C ASN A 2 7.52 -40.89 -14.28
N LYS A 3 7.32 -40.55 -13.00
CA LYS A 3 6.75 -39.27 -12.58
C LYS A 3 7.84 -38.21 -12.69
N LYS A 4 7.83 -37.42 -13.77
CA LYS A 4 8.55 -36.15 -13.80
C LYS A 4 7.84 -35.18 -12.86
N THR A 5 8.42 -35.00 -11.68
CA THR A 5 8.16 -33.88 -10.78
C THR A 5 8.41 -32.60 -11.58
N LYS A 6 7.34 -31.84 -11.87
CA LYS A 6 7.46 -30.49 -12.41
C LYS A 6 7.71 -29.56 -11.22
N GLU A 7 8.93 -29.05 -11.12
CA GLU A 7 9.22 -27.84 -10.34
C GLU A 7 8.17 -26.77 -10.68
N PRO A 8 7.58 -26.09 -9.68
CA PRO A 8 6.75 -24.93 -9.97
C PRO A 8 7.67 -23.86 -10.53
N ALA A 9 7.49 -23.61 -11.83
CA ALA A 9 8.15 -22.58 -12.60
C ALA A 9 8.23 -21.28 -11.80
N ASP A 10 9.45 -20.75 -11.72
CA ASP A 10 9.78 -19.42 -11.22
C ASP A 10 8.66 -18.43 -11.53
N VAL A 11 7.91 -18.07 -10.48
CA VAL A 11 7.00 -16.94 -10.53
C VAL A 11 7.87 -15.73 -10.85
N PRO A 12 7.73 -15.09 -12.02
CA PRO A 12 8.52 -13.91 -12.33
C PRO A 12 8.16 -12.87 -11.28
N LYS A 13 9.10 -12.60 -10.36
CA LYS A 13 9.00 -11.46 -9.45
C LYS A 13 9.15 -10.24 -10.33
N GLU A 14 8.03 -9.74 -10.87
CA GLU A 14 8.02 -8.48 -11.58
C GLU A 14 8.69 -7.44 -10.68
N PRO A 15 9.79 -6.80 -11.11
CA PRO A 15 10.43 -5.80 -10.30
C PRO A 15 9.40 -4.69 -10.09
N PHE A 16 9.04 -4.45 -8.83
CA PHE A 16 8.12 -3.39 -8.43
C PHE A 16 8.50 -2.09 -9.15
N LYS A 17 7.83 -1.77 -10.27
CA LYS A 17 8.05 -0.53 -11.01
C LYS A 17 7.34 0.58 -10.24
N LEU A 18 8.00 1.07 -9.19
CA LEU A 18 7.62 2.28 -8.47
C LEU A 18 7.66 3.45 -9.47
N LYS A 19 6.48 3.86 -9.94
CA LYS A 19 6.37 5.03 -10.83
C LYS A 19 6.90 6.26 -10.08
N PRO A 20 7.67 7.16 -10.74
CA PRO A 20 8.26 8.35 -10.12
C PRO A 20 7.25 9.19 -9.32
N LYS A 21 6.00 9.26 -9.80
CA LYS A 21 4.91 9.97 -9.14
C LYS A 21 4.59 9.44 -7.73
N HIS A 22 4.70 8.13 -7.50
CA HIS A 22 4.45 7.54 -6.17
C HIS A 22 5.62 7.84 -5.22
N LEU A 23 6.84 7.85 -5.75
CA LEU A 23 8.03 8.21 -4.98
C LEU A 23 7.98 9.67 -4.52
N VAL A 24 7.54 10.60 -5.38
CA VAL A 24 7.35 12.01 -5.00
C VAL A 24 6.30 12.18 -3.90
N ILE A 25 5.17 11.47 -3.97
CA ILE A 25 4.12 11.52 -2.94
C ILE A 25 4.66 11.01 -1.59
N VAL A 26 5.44 9.93 -1.60
CA VAL A 26 6.06 9.39 -0.39
C VAL A 26 7.04 10.40 0.22
N ILE A 27 7.90 11.02 -0.60
CA ILE A 27 8.86 12.03 -0.12
C ILE A 27 8.14 13.22 0.50
N ILE A 28 7.10 13.76 -0.17
CA ILE A 28 6.30 14.86 0.37
C ILE A 28 5.65 14.47 1.70
N GLY A 29 5.08 13.26 1.77
CA GLY A 29 4.49 12.74 3.00
C GLY A 29 5.50 12.67 4.16
N VAL A 30 6.71 12.17 3.90
CA VAL A 30 7.79 12.12 4.90
C VAL A 30 8.16 13.52 5.37
N ILE A 31 8.30 14.49 4.47
CA ILE A 31 8.64 15.88 4.82
C ILE A 31 7.57 16.49 5.73
N ILE A 32 6.28 16.32 5.38
CA ILE A 32 5.17 16.84 6.20
C ILE A 32 5.18 16.22 7.60
N ILE A 33 5.41 14.91 7.69
CA ILE A 33 5.52 14.20 8.97
C ILE A 33 6.69 14.75 9.79
N SER A 34 7.86 14.91 9.18
CA SER A 34 9.05 15.45 9.86
C SER A 34 8.82 16.86 10.40
N ILE A 35 8.18 17.75 9.63
CA ILE A 35 7.83 19.11 10.08
C ILE A 35 6.82 19.05 11.23
N GLY A 36 5.82 18.19 11.15
CA GLY A 36 4.81 18.02 12.21
C GLY A 36 5.40 17.55 13.53
N ILE A 37 6.35 16.60 13.49
CA ILE A 37 7.10 16.16 14.68
C ILE A 37 7.89 17.33 15.24
N LEU A 38 8.66 18.03 14.40
CA LEU A 38 9.51 19.14 14.84
C LEU A 38 8.69 20.24 15.52
N ALA A 39 7.57 20.67 14.92
CA ALA A 39 6.69 21.69 15.49
C ALA A 39 6.09 21.25 16.84
N SER A 40 5.67 19.97 16.92
CA SER A 40 5.09 19.41 18.15
C SER A 40 6.13 19.32 19.26
N THR A 41 7.37 18.96 18.92
CA THR A 41 8.50 18.95 19.86
C THR A 41 8.85 20.36 20.33
N ILE A 42 8.92 21.34 19.43
CA ILE A 42 9.17 22.75 19.81
C ILE A 42 8.09 23.24 20.77
N TYR A 43 6.81 22.96 20.48
CA TYR A 43 5.70 23.33 21.36
C TYR A 43 5.80 22.71 22.76
N LEU A 44 6.20 21.44 22.84
CA LEU A 44 6.43 20.74 24.09
C LEU A 44 7.54 21.40 24.93
N PHE A 45 8.63 21.83 24.29
CA PHE A 45 9.76 22.45 24.99
C PHE A 45 9.57 23.93 25.29
N MET A 46 8.81 24.68 24.48
CA MET A 46 8.52 26.09 24.74
C MET A 46 7.55 26.29 25.89
N THR A 47 6.55 25.41 26.02
CA THR A 47 5.55 25.49 27.08
C THR A 47 5.40 24.14 27.75
N PRO A 48 6.40 23.70 28.54
CA PRO A 48 6.35 22.39 29.18
C PRO A 48 5.21 22.34 30.19
N GLY A 49 4.30 21.39 29.99
CA GLY A 49 3.12 21.22 30.81
C GLY A 49 2.27 20.04 30.37
N LEU A 50 1.28 19.67 31.18
CA LEU A 50 0.42 18.53 30.88
C LEU A 50 -0.30 18.69 29.53
N ASN A 51 -0.78 19.91 29.24
CA ASN A 51 -1.48 20.21 27.99
C ASN A 51 -0.59 20.05 26.76
N SER A 52 0.68 20.51 26.83
CA SER A 52 1.61 20.37 25.71
C SER A 52 2.08 18.93 25.51
N GLY A 53 2.22 18.16 26.59
CA GLY A 53 2.44 16.71 26.54
C GLY A 53 1.29 15.98 25.86
N ILE A 54 0.04 16.32 26.20
CA ILE A 54 -1.16 15.75 25.57
C ILE A 54 -1.22 16.12 24.08
N THR A 55 -0.98 17.39 23.73
CA THR A 55 -0.94 17.84 22.32
C THR A 55 0.13 17.08 21.52
N PHE A 56 1.32 16.91 22.09
CA PHE A 56 2.40 16.14 21.47
C PHE A 56 1.99 14.67 21.26
N ALA A 57 1.43 14.02 22.28
CA ALA A 57 0.98 12.63 22.18
C ALA A 57 -0.09 12.46 21.09
N ILE A 58 -1.08 13.35 21.02
CA ILE A 58 -2.12 13.34 19.97
C ILE A 58 -1.49 13.53 18.59
N ALA A 59 -0.56 14.48 18.44
CA ALA A 59 0.12 14.72 17.17
C ALA A 59 0.87 13.47 16.68
N ILE A 60 1.61 12.79 17.57
CA ILE A 60 2.30 11.54 17.23
C ILE A 60 1.32 10.43 16.84
N VAL A 61 0.22 10.27 17.59
CA VAL A 61 -0.81 9.27 17.27
C VAL A 61 -1.42 9.52 15.89
N VAL A 62 -1.78 10.77 15.57
CA VAL A 62 -2.30 11.13 14.25
C VAL A 62 -1.27 10.83 13.16
N LEU A 63 -0.01 11.23 13.37
CA LEU A 63 1.08 11.00 12.42
C LEU A 63 1.35 9.50 12.16
N LEU A 64 1.07 8.61 13.10
CA LEU A 64 1.20 7.16 12.93
C LEU A 64 -0.04 6.52 12.31
N ILE A 65 -1.24 6.97 12.69
CA ILE A 65 -2.50 6.39 12.21
C ILE A 65 -2.80 6.79 10.77
N THR A 66 -2.57 8.06 10.39
CA THR A 66 -2.83 8.56 9.04
C THR A 66 -2.15 7.73 7.94
N PRO A 67 -0.82 7.43 7.98
CA PRO A 67 -0.18 6.61 6.96
C PRO A 67 -0.71 5.16 6.96
N LEU A 68 -1.09 4.61 8.11
CA LEU A 68 -1.67 3.28 8.19
C LEU A 68 -3.04 3.23 7.51
N ILE A 69 -3.92 4.20 7.78
CA ILE A 69 -5.22 4.33 7.11
C ILE A 69 -5.02 4.50 5.61
N LEU A 70 -4.08 5.35 5.19
CA LEU A 70 -3.80 5.59 3.77
C LEU A 70 -3.28 4.32 3.09
N ALA A 71 -2.44 3.52 3.76
CA ALA A 71 -1.97 2.23 3.29
C ALA A 71 -3.11 1.22 3.15
N ILE A 72 -4.04 1.16 4.12
CA ILE A 72 -5.23 0.29 4.06
C ILE A 72 -6.14 0.71 2.89
N ILE A 73 -6.39 2.00 2.71
CA ILE A 73 -7.19 2.52 1.58
C ILE A 73 -6.50 2.18 0.26
N PHE A 74 -5.18 2.37 0.17
CA PHE A 74 -4.40 2.05 -1.03
C PHE A 74 -4.45 0.56 -1.34
N TYR A 75 -4.28 -0.30 -0.33
CA TYR A 75 -4.40 -1.76 -0.47
C TYR A 75 -5.80 -2.14 -1.00
N ASN A 76 -6.85 -1.65 -0.36
CA ASN A 76 -8.23 -1.94 -0.76
C ASN A 76 -8.57 -1.40 -2.16
N LYS A 77 -8.16 -0.17 -2.50
CA LYS A 77 -8.45 0.41 -3.82
C LYS A 77 -7.63 -0.19 -4.95
N LYS A 78 -6.38 -0.58 -4.70
CA LYS A 78 -5.43 -0.95 -5.77
C LYS A 78 -5.24 -2.46 -5.94
N LEU A 79 -5.47 -3.27 -4.92
CA LEU A 79 -5.33 -4.72 -5.01
C LEU A 79 -6.69 -5.43 -5.09
N LYS A 80 -7.70 -5.01 -4.31
CA LYS A 80 -9.03 -5.64 -4.36
C LYS A 80 -9.76 -5.42 -5.68
N ASN A 81 -9.59 -4.25 -6.32
CA ASN A 81 -10.15 -3.97 -7.65
C ASN A 81 -9.43 -4.72 -8.79
N THR A 82 -8.26 -5.31 -8.54
CA THR A 82 -7.54 -6.12 -9.55
C THR A 82 -8.06 -7.56 -9.60
N GLU A 83 -8.71 -8.05 -8.53
CA GLU A 83 -9.24 -9.42 -8.48
C GLU A 83 -10.64 -9.58 -9.12
N GLU A 84 -11.35 -8.49 -9.45
CA GLU A 84 -12.66 -8.55 -10.13
C GLU A 84 -12.58 -8.58 -11.67
N VAL A 85 -11.43 -8.91 -12.26
CA VAL A 85 -11.42 -9.36 -13.66
C VAL A 85 -11.84 -10.82 -13.70
N LYS A 86 -13.15 -11.01 -13.57
CA LYS A 86 -13.93 -12.20 -13.92
C LYS A 86 -13.26 -12.90 -15.11
N PRO A 87 -12.74 -14.14 -14.98
CA PRO A 87 -12.37 -14.89 -16.16
C PRO A 87 -13.67 -15.16 -16.90
N GLU A 88 -13.90 -14.37 -17.94
CA GLU A 88 -14.88 -14.66 -18.97
C GLU A 88 -14.52 -16.07 -19.46
N ARG A 89 -15.26 -17.08 -18.97
CA ARG A 89 -15.17 -18.43 -19.52
C ARG A 89 -15.51 -18.26 -20.99
N LYS A 90 -14.50 -18.22 -21.86
CA LYS A 90 -14.66 -18.52 -23.28
C LYS A 90 -15.30 -19.91 -23.32
N ILE A 91 -16.62 -19.95 -23.50
CA ILE A 91 -17.32 -21.15 -23.88
C ILE A 91 -16.77 -21.48 -25.27
N ILE A 92 -15.84 -22.43 -25.32
CA ILE A 92 -15.39 -23.00 -26.57
C ILE A 92 -16.55 -23.87 -27.03
N THR A 93 -17.45 -23.30 -27.82
CA THR A 93 -18.44 -24.09 -28.55
C THR A 93 -17.67 -24.89 -29.58
N LEU A 94 -17.39 -26.16 -29.28
CA LEU A 94 -16.92 -27.11 -30.27
C LEU A 94 -18.06 -27.32 -31.27
N ARG A 95 -18.08 -26.49 -32.31
CA ARG A 95 -18.88 -26.70 -33.51
C ARG A 95 -18.29 -27.91 -34.23
N SER A 96 -18.87 -29.07 -33.96
CA SER A 96 -18.62 -30.30 -34.70
C SER A 96 -19.29 -30.20 -36.07
N ASP A 97 -18.72 -29.38 -36.96
CA ASP A 97 -18.95 -29.51 -38.40
C ASP A 97 -17.85 -30.43 -38.94
N ARG A 98 -18.21 -31.69 -39.22
CA ARG A 98 -17.98 -32.37 -40.51
C ARG A 98 -17.98 -33.91 -40.41
N VAL A 99 -18.73 -34.47 -41.38
CA VAL A 99 -18.76 -35.81 -41.99
C VAL A 99 -19.43 -36.93 -41.21
#